data_AF-A0A7K0CEZ4-F1
#
_entry.id   AF-A0A7K0CEZ4-F1
#
_cell.length_a   1.000
_cell.length_b   1.000
_cell.length_c   1.000
_cell.angle_alpha   90.00
_cell.angle_beta   90.00
_cell.angle_gamma   90.00
#
_symmetry.space_group_name_H-M   'P 1'
#
loop_
_entity.id
_entity.type
_entity.pdbx_description
1 polymer ?
#
loop_
_entity_poly.entity_id
_entity_poly.type
_entity_poly.pdbx_seq_one_letter_code
_entity_poly.pdbx_strand_id
1 'polypeptide(L)'
;MPHRTHLTPPVHLGYPLPDPPPAQGCAACEALAAYRAEARGAGDLAAVSDCNVGIRRHPHEDHLGDRPHPHEDHLGDRPHPHGER
;
A
#
# COMPACT_ATOMS: atom_id res chain seq x y z
N MET A 1 3.07 -35.25 23.18
CA MET A 1 4.14 -34.27 23.37
C MET A 1 3.50 -32.94 23.79
N PRO A 2 3.66 -32.47 25.04
CA PRO A 2 3.08 -31.18 25.44
C PRO A 2 3.89 -30.02 24.83
N HIS A 3 3.21 -29.08 24.17
CA HIS A 3 3.83 -27.84 23.70
C HIS A 3 3.98 -26.89 24.88
N ARG A 4 5.22 -26.45 25.15
CA ARG A 4 5.54 -25.51 26.22
C ARG A 4 5.29 -24.09 25.71
N THR A 5 4.25 -23.43 26.21
CA THR A 5 4.00 -22.02 25.94
C THR A 5 4.87 -21.16 26.86
N HIS A 6 5.77 -20.35 26.28
CA HIS A 6 6.51 -19.34 27.02
C HIS A 6 5.64 -18.07 27.08
N LEU A 7 5.29 -17.63 28.29
CA LEU A 7 4.64 -16.33 28.48
C LEU A 7 5.73 -15.26 28.47
N THR A 8 5.92 -14.63 27.32
CA THR A 8 6.66 -13.37 27.24
C THR A 8 5.92 -12.28 28.02
N PRO A 9 6.63 -11.35 28.66
CA PRO A 9 5.99 -10.22 29.34
C PRO A 9 5.15 -9.40 28.33
N PRO A 10 4.09 -8.71 28.79
CA PRO A 10 3.22 -7.93 27.93
C PRO A 10 3.98 -6.88 27.11
N VAL A 11 3.71 -6.82 25.81
CA VAL A 11 4.15 -5.71 24.97
C VAL A 11 3.22 -4.51 25.21
N HIS A 12 3.80 -3.38 25.60
CA HIS A 12 3.08 -2.13 25.73
C HIS A 12 3.08 -1.39 24.39
N LEU A 13 1.91 -1.27 23.79
CA LEU A 13 1.71 -0.47 22.58
C LEU A 13 1.37 0.97 22.96
N GLY A 14 1.88 1.93 22.18
CA GLY A 14 1.46 3.33 22.28
C GLY A 14 0.02 3.53 21.81
N TYR A 15 -0.50 4.74 22.00
CA TYR A 15 -1.82 5.10 21.46
C TYR A 15 -1.82 5.03 19.92
N PRO A 16 -2.95 4.61 19.31
CA PRO A 16 -3.09 4.63 17.86
C PRO A 16 -2.84 6.03 17.30
N LEU A 17 -2.12 6.12 16.18
CA LEU A 17 -1.98 7.39 15.47
C LEU A 17 -3.35 7.86 14.96
N PRO A 18 -3.58 9.18 14.89
CA PRO A 18 -4.77 9.72 14.27
C PRO A 18 -4.86 9.31 12.80
N ASP A 19 -6.06 9.41 12.26
CA ASP A 19 -6.30 9.19 10.85
C ASP A 19 -5.44 10.09 9.98
N PRO A 20 -4.81 9.55 8.91
CA PRO A 20 -4.09 10.37 7.97
C PRO A 20 -5.07 11.26 7.17
N PRO A 21 -4.73 12.53 6.91
CA PRO A 21 -5.43 13.33 5.92
C PRO A 21 -5.10 12.80 4.51
N PRO A 22 -6.02 12.90 3.55
CA PRO A 22 -5.68 12.67 2.14
C PRO A 22 -4.67 13.73 1.69
N ALA A 23 -3.72 13.35 0.84
CA ALA A 23 -2.82 14.34 0.26
C ALA A 23 -3.54 15.19 -0.78
N GLN A 24 -3.22 16.47 -0.78
CA GLN A 24 -3.84 17.46 -1.66
C GLN A 24 -3.54 17.16 -3.14
N GLY A 25 -4.57 17.12 -3.97
CA GLY A 25 -4.44 16.91 -5.42
C GLY A 25 -4.20 15.45 -5.84
N CYS A 26 -4.29 14.50 -4.91
CA CYS A 26 -4.22 13.08 -5.21
C CYS A 26 -5.63 12.47 -5.22
N ALA A 27 -6.16 12.21 -6.41
CA ALA A 27 -7.48 11.59 -6.58
C ALA A 27 -7.60 10.24 -5.86
N ALA A 28 -6.52 9.45 -5.80
CA ALA A 28 -6.51 8.17 -5.10
C ALA A 28 -6.68 8.35 -3.57
N CYS A 29 -5.98 9.31 -2.98
CA CYS A 29 -6.11 9.59 -1.54
C CYS A 29 -7.49 10.19 -1.20
N GLU A 30 -8.04 11.03 -2.07
CA GLU A 30 -9.40 11.56 -1.92
C GLU A 30 -10.45 10.44 -2.00
N ALA A 31 -10.32 9.53 -2.96
CA ALA A 31 -11.21 8.37 -3.07
C ALA A 31 -11.14 7.46 -1.82
N LEU A 32 -9.93 7.19 -1.31
CA LEU A 32 -9.75 6.45 -0.06
C LEU A 32 -10.37 7.18 1.14
N ALA A 33 -10.29 8.51 1.20
CA ALA A 33 -10.90 9.29 2.26
C ALA A 33 -12.44 9.25 2.21
N ALA A 34 -13.03 9.29 1.02
CA ALA A 34 -14.48 9.15 0.83
C ALA A 34 -14.95 7.75 1.24
N TYR A 35 -14.29 6.69 0.74
CA TYR A 35 -14.62 5.32 1.09
C TYR A 35 -14.45 5.04 2.60
N ARG A 36 -13.43 5.63 3.23
CA ARG A 36 -13.26 5.57 4.70
C ARG A 36 -14.45 6.17 5.46
N ALA A 37 -15.03 7.26 4.96
CA ALA A 37 -16.20 7.88 5.60
C ALA A 37 -17.44 6.98 5.49
N GLU A 38 -17.65 6.35 4.34
CA GLU A 38 -18.73 5.38 4.14
C GLU A 38 -18.55 4.14 5.03
N ALA A 39 -17.35 3.57 5.06
CA ALA A 39 -17.00 2.43 5.91
C ALA A 39 -17.23 2.73 7.40
N ARG A 40 -16.91 3.96 7.85
CA ARG A 40 -17.27 4.41 9.20
C ARG A 40 -18.76 4.43 9.46
N GLY A 41 -19.54 4.97 8.51
CA GLY A 41 -20.99 4.97 8.60
C GLY A 41 -21.59 3.57 8.68
N ALA A 42 -20.97 2.61 7.98
CA ALA A 42 -21.37 1.20 8.00
C ALA A 42 -20.85 0.40 9.22
N GLY A 43 -19.93 0.95 10.01
CA GLY A 43 -19.28 0.26 11.13
C GLY A 43 -18.18 -0.72 10.72
N ASP A 44 -17.75 -0.71 9.45
CA ASP A 44 -16.66 -1.55 8.96
C ASP A 44 -15.28 -0.95 9.31
N LEU A 45 -14.86 -1.18 10.56
CA LEU A 45 -13.59 -0.64 11.07
C LEU A 45 -12.36 -1.30 10.43
N ALA A 46 -12.50 -2.49 9.84
CA ALA A 46 -11.42 -3.13 9.10
C ALA A 46 -11.14 -2.36 7.80
N ALA A 47 -12.18 -2.05 7.03
CA ALA A 47 -12.06 -1.22 5.83
C ALA A 47 -11.53 0.19 6.14
N VAL A 48 -11.93 0.78 7.27
CA VAL A 48 -11.38 2.07 7.74
C VAL A 48 -9.87 1.99 7.97
N SER A 49 -9.41 0.90 8.61
CA SER A 49 -7.98 0.66 8.86
C SER A 49 -7.21 0.50 7.55
N ASP A 50 -7.75 -0.25 6.59
CA ASP A 50 -7.12 -0.45 5.28
C ASP A 50 -7.00 0.85 4.49
N CYS A 51 -8.03 1.72 4.54
CA CYS A 51 -7.97 3.05 3.94
C CYS A 51 -6.86 3.91 4.57
N ASN A 52 -6.73 3.87 5.89
CA ASN A 52 -5.69 4.60 6.61
C ASN A 52 -4.28 4.11 6.23
N VAL A 53 -4.10 2.80 6.06
CA VAL A 53 -2.84 2.23 5.57
C VAL A 53 -2.58 2.65 4.13
N GLY A 54 -3.60 2.60 3.27
CA GLY A 54 -3.53 3.03 1.87
C GLY A 54 -3.05 4.48 1.74
N ILE A 55 -3.70 5.41 2.43
CA ILE A 55 -3.32 6.84 2.41
C ILE A 55 -1.89 7.06 2.90
N ARG A 56 -1.44 6.34 3.93
CA ARG A 56 -0.06 6.49 4.46
C ARG A 56 1.01 5.91 3.53
N ARG A 57 0.68 4.85 2.81
CA ARG A 57 1.64 4.13 1.94
C ARG A 57 1.64 4.65 0.51
N HIS A 58 0.62 5.41 0.12
CA HIS A 58 0.44 5.87 -1.26
C HIS A 58 1.58 6.81 -1.68
N PRO A 59 2.40 6.43 -2.67
CA PRO A 59 3.46 7.31 -3.17
C PRO A 59 2.85 8.46 -3.98
N HIS A 60 3.27 9.69 -3.66
CA HIS A 60 2.83 10.89 -4.37
C HIS A 60 3.77 11.32 -5.50
N GLU A 61 4.98 10.77 -5.53
CA GLU A 61 5.98 10.97 -6.59
C GLU A 61 5.43 10.57 -7.98
N ASP A 62 4.52 9.58 -8.03
CA ASP A 62 3.92 9.07 -9.27
C ASP A 62 2.79 9.96 -9.84
N HIS A 63 2.36 11.01 -9.12
CA HIS A 63 1.33 11.95 -9.59
C HIS A 63 1.91 13.19 -10.27
N LEU A 64 3.23 13.39 -10.20
CA LEU A 64 3.95 14.43 -10.95
C LEU A 64 4.16 14.07 -12.44
N GLY A 65 3.68 12.90 -12.85
CA GLY A 65 3.91 12.32 -14.16
C GLY A 65 2.63 11.93 -14.90
N ASP A 66 1.77 12.90 -15.22
CA ASP A 66 0.99 12.85 -16.48
C ASP A 66 1.96 13.05 -17.67
N ARG A 67 3.03 12.25 -17.68
CA ARG A 67 3.99 12.15 -18.76
C ARG A 67 3.82 10.73 -19.28
N PRO A 68 3.32 10.53 -20.50
CA PRO A 68 3.24 9.19 -21.04
C PRO A 68 4.64 8.57 -20.98
N HIS A 69 4.77 7.44 -20.31
CA HIS A 69 5.97 6.61 -20.42
C HIS A 69 6.09 6.26 -21.91
N PRO A 70 7.16 6.68 -22.62
CA PRO A 70 7.34 6.21 -23.97
C PRO A 70 7.64 4.71 -23.88
N HIS A 71 6.82 3.92 -24.55
CA HIS A 71 7.09 2.50 -24.76
C HIS A 71 8.22 2.40 -25.79
N GLU A 72 9.46 2.71 -25.40
CA GLU A 72 10.60 2.57 -26.30
C GLU A 72 10.93 1.08 -26.46
N ASP A 73 10.37 0.52 -27.52
CA ASP A 73 10.89 -0.54 -28.40
C ASP A 73 11.85 -1.55 -27.75
N HIS A 74 11.28 -2.64 -27.25
CA HIS A 74 12.00 -3.93 -27.15
C HIS A 74 12.23 -4.52 -28.54
N LEU A 75 13.07 -3.87 -29.36
CA LEU A 75 13.69 -4.47 -30.53
C LEU A 75 15.18 -4.63 -30.26
N GLY A 76 15.50 -5.76 -29.64
CA GLY A 76 16.86 -6.19 -29.34
C GLY A 76 16.88 -7.68 -29.07
N ASP A 77 16.53 -8.47 -30.08
CA ASP A 77 16.70 -9.92 -30.15
C ASP A 77 18.13 -10.29 -29.70
N ARG A 78 18.29 -10.82 -28.48
CA ARG A 78 19.55 -11.40 -28.02
C ARG A 78 19.48 -12.91 -28.27
N PRO A 79 20.23 -13.48 -29.22
CA PRO A 79 20.32 -14.93 -29.32
C PRO A 79 21.02 -15.48 -28.09
N HIS A 80 20.39 -16.49 -27.48
CA HIS A 80 21.00 -17.36 -26.46
C HIS A 80 22.01 -18.30 -27.14
N PRO A 81 23.30 -18.30 -26.78
CA PRO A 81 24.19 -19.37 -27.21
C PRO A 81 23.97 -20.59 -26.30
N HIS A 82 23.29 -21.60 -26.81
CA HIS A 82 23.43 -22.95 -26.26
C HIS A 82 24.75 -23.53 -26.80
N GLY A 83 25.79 -23.49 -25.96
CA GLY A 83 27.04 -24.21 -26.17
C GLY A 83 26.91 -25.65 -25.67
N GLU A 84 27.08 -26.59 -26.58
CA GLU A 84 27.12 -28.03 -26.38
C GLU A 84 28.41 -28.45 -25.67
N ARG A 85 28.32 -29.28 -24.62
CA ARG A 85 29.18 -30.46 -24.44
C ARG A 85 28.61 -31.44 -23.42
#